data_AF-A0A7C9RF83-F1
#
_entry.id   AF-A0A7C9RF83-F1
#
_cell.length_a   1.000
_cell.length_b   1.000
_cell.length_c   1.000
_cell.angle_alpha   90.00
_cell.angle_beta   90.00
_cell.angle_gamma   90.00
#
_symmetry.space_group_name_H-M   'P 1'
#
loop_
_entity.id
_entity.type
_entity.pdbx_description
1 polymer ?
#
loop_
_entity_poly.entity_id
_entity_poly.type
_entity_poly.pdbx_seq_one_letter_code
_entity_poly.pdbx_strand_id
1 'polypeptide(L)'
;MSISLSTLKAICAAVAVLFVLAQPAAAQLSFKPTADAVHEDQLLKALKEGDKITGRITIPDPMARSLIQPAGKDWRDFQRHTLPVIGGVAILGMLALLTIFLMVRGRIRVEHGLSGIKILRFASFERFTHWLTASCFIILA
;
A
#
# COMPACT_ATOMS: atom_id res chain seq x y z
N MET A 1 -17.07 37.95 -32.52
CA MET A 1 -18.39 37.42 -32.12
C MET A 1 -18.45 37.48 -30.59
N SER A 2 -18.99 38.57 -30.03
CA SER A 2 -18.99 38.82 -28.58
C SER A 2 -20.13 38.05 -27.91
N ILE A 3 -19.80 36.99 -27.19
CA ILE A 3 -20.77 36.23 -26.38
C ILE A 3 -21.26 37.16 -25.26
N SER A 4 -22.56 37.40 -25.20
CA SER A 4 -23.15 38.30 -24.20
C SER A 4 -23.26 37.59 -22.84
N LEU A 5 -23.15 38.36 -21.76
CA LEU A 5 -23.20 37.83 -20.39
C LEU A 5 -24.52 37.09 -20.08
N SER A 6 -25.60 37.39 -20.82
CA SER A 6 -26.88 36.67 -20.72
C SER A 6 -26.83 35.28 -21.35
N THR A 7 -26.17 35.13 -22.51
CA THR A 7 -25.94 33.80 -23.11
C THR A 7 -25.07 32.90 -22.25
N LEU A 8 -24.05 33.46 -21.57
CA LEU A 8 -23.22 32.70 -20.63
C LEU A 8 -24.03 32.21 -19.42
N LYS A 9 -24.89 33.07 -18.84
CA LYS A 9 -25.77 32.69 -17.72
C LYS A 9 -26.76 31.59 -18.11
N ALA A 10 -27.34 31.66 -19.30
CA ALA A 10 -28.27 30.65 -19.79
C ALA A 10 -27.58 29.28 -19.98
N ILE A 11 -26.36 29.26 -20.50
CA ILE A 11 -25.57 28.03 -20.65
C ILE A 11 -25.19 27.46 -19.28
N CYS A 12 -24.74 28.29 -18.34
CA CYS A 12 -24.43 27.83 -16.98
C CYS A 12 -25.67 27.28 -16.27
N ALA A 13 -26.85 27.89 -16.45
CA ALA A 13 -28.10 27.38 -15.90
C ALA A 13 -28.52 26.04 -16.53
N ALA A 14 -28.37 25.88 -17.84
CA ALA A 14 -28.66 24.63 -18.53
C ALA A 14 -27.70 23.49 -18.10
N VAL A 15 -26.41 23.80 -17.93
CA VAL A 15 -25.42 22.84 -17.41
C VAL A 15 -25.72 22.48 -15.95
N ALA A 16 -26.14 23.44 -15.13
CA ALA A 16 -26.54 23.18 -13.75
C ALA A 16 -27.78 22.27 -13.66
N VAL A 17 -28.77 22.46 -14.54
CA VAL A 17 -29.96 21.59 -14.61
C VAL A 17 -29.60 20.17 -15.08
N LEU A 18 -28.70 20.04 -16.06
CA LEU A 18 -28.17 18.74 -16.48
C LEU A 18 -27.40 18.03 -15.35
N PHE A 19 -26.70 18.79 -14.50
CA PHE A 19 -26.00 18.25 -13.33
C PHE A 19 -26.96 17.81 -12.21
N VAL A 20 -28.10 18.47 -12.05
CA VAL A 20 -29.13 18.12 -11.05
C VAL A 20 -29.95 16.89 -11.49
N LEU A 21 -30.17 16.70 -12.79
CA LEU A 21 -30.87 15.54 -13.34
C LEU A 21 -29.99 14.29 -13.48
N ALA A 22 -28.66 14.45 -13.47
CA ALA A 22 -27.70 13.36 -13.42
C ALA A 22 -27.54 12.83 -11.99
N GLN A 23 -28.62 12.33 -11.39
CA GLN A 23 -28.49 11.51 -10.19
C GLN A 23 -27.86 10.17 -10.58
N PRO A 24 -26.84 9.67 -9.85
CA PRO A 24 -26.41 8.30 -10.02
C PRO A 24 -27.61 7.43 -9.64
N ALA A 25 -28.09 6.61 -10.58
CA ALA A 25 -29.03 5.56 -10.24
C ALA A 25 -28.34 4.66 -9.21
N ALA A 26 -28.69 4.82 -7.94
CA ALA A 26 -28.28 3.88 -6.90
C ALA A 26 -28.86 2.53 -7.32
N ALA A 27 -28.00 1.63 -7.78
CA ALA A 27 -28.39 0.29 -8.18
C ALA A 27 -29.08 -0.37 -6.97
N GLN A 28 -30.38 -0.61 -7.09
CA GLN A 28 -31.16 -1.26 -6.05
C GLN A 28 -30.79 -2.75 -6.11
N LEU A 29 -29.82 -3.16 -5.27
CA LEU A 29 -29.38 -4.55 -5.16
C LEU A 29 -30.54 -5.44 -4.69
N SER A 30 -31.13 -6.18 -5.62
CA SER A 30 -32.13 -7.22 -5.36
C SER A 30 -31.46 -8.52 -4.94
N PHE A 31 -30.66 -8.50 -3.87
CA PHE A 31 -30.01 -9.69 -3.31
C PHE A 31 -30.92 -10.33 -2.24
N LYS A 32 -31.23 -11.62 -2.36
CA LYS A 32 -32.00 -12.37 -1.35
C LYS A 32 -31.04 -13.29 -0.57
N PRO A 33 -30.59 -12.88 0.64
CA PRO A 33 -29.48 -13.52 1.33
C PRO A 33 -29.67 -15.02 1.60
N THR A 34 -30.90 -15.49 1.78
CA THR A 34 -31.18 -16.89 2.12
C THR A 34 -31.29 -17.79 0.89
N ALA A 35 -31.74 -17.26 -0.24
CA ALA A 35 -31.90 -18.03 -1.48
C ALA A 35 -30.58 -18.08 -2.26
N ASP A 36 -29.85 -16.96 -2.30
CA ASP A 36 -28.63 -16.81 -3.08
C ASP A 36 -27.38 -17.26 -2.29
N ALA A 37 -27.49 -17.56 -0.99
CA ALA A 37 -26.39 -18.08 -0.16
C ALA A 37 -25.87 -19.46 -0.58
N VAL A 38 -26.64 -20.22 -1.37
CA VAL A 38 -26.20 -21.52 -1.92
C VAL A 38 -25.07 -21.31 -2.95
N HIS A 39 -24.97 -20.11 -3.53
CA HIS A 39 -23.91 -19.73 -4.45
C HIS A 39 -22.94 -18.76 -3.77
N GLU A 40 -21.93 -19.32 -3.11
CA GLU A 40 -20.89 -18.57 -2.37
C GLU A 40 -20.28 -17.44 -3.22
N ASP A 41 -19.98 -17.70 -4.49
CA ASP A 41 -19.36 -16.73 -5.41
C ASP A 41 -20.27 -15.51 -5.66
N GLN A 42 -21.59 -15.73 -5.75
CA GLN A 42 -22.58 -14.68 -6.00
C GLN A 42 -22.85 -13.88 -4.73
N LEU A 43 -22.97 -14.56 -3.59
CA LEU A 43 -23.07 -13.95 -2.27
C LEU A 43 -21.82 -13.09 -1.97
N LEU A 44 -20.63 -13.62 -2.21
CA LEU A 44 -19.38 -12.88 -2.01
C LEU A 44 -19.22 -11.73 -3.00
N LYS A 45 -19.69 -11.83 -4.25
CA LYS A 45 -19.70 -10.71 -5.21
C LYS A 45 -20.68 -9.61 -4.79
N ALA A 46 -21.88 -9.97 -4.33
CA ALA A 46 -22.88 -9.03 -3.84
C ALA A 46 -22.43 -8.33 -2.54
N LEU A 47 -21.69 -9.03 -1.68
CA LEU A 47 -21.13 -8.49 -0.45
C LEU A 47 -19.78 -7.76 -0.64
N LYS A 48 -19.12 -7.92 -1.81
CA LYS A 48 -17.84 -7.30 -2.16
C LYS A 48 -17.96 -5.84 -2.61
N GLU A 49 -19.15 -5.24 -2.63
CA GLU A 49 -19.32 -3.81 -2.89
C GLU A 49 -18.72 -2.96 -1.77
N GLY A 50 -17.39 -2.86 -1.74
CA GLY A 50 -16.57 -1.82 -1.11
C GLY A 50 -16.61 -1.70 0.42
N ASP A 51 -17.62 -2.21 1.09
CA ASP A 51 -17.95 -1.83 2.46
C ASP A 51 -17.71 -2.95 3.47
N LYS A 52 -17.52 -2.55 4.73
CA LYS A 52 -17.22 -3.47 5.83
C LYS A 52 -18.43 -4.38 6.08
N ILE A 53 -18.31 -5.67 5.71
CA ILE A 53 -19.39 -6.64 5.97
C ILE A 53 -19.52 -6.84 7.48
N THR A 54 -20.72 -6.56 8.01
CA THR A 54 -21.02 -6.72 9.43
C THR A 54 -22.09 -7.79 9.68
N GLY A 55 -21.86 -8.65 10.67
CA GLY A 55 -22.79 -9.71 11.08
C GLY A 55 -23.71 -9.30 12.23
N ARG A 56 -24.64 -10.18 12.63
CA ARG A 56 -25.27 -10.06 13.95
C ARG A 56 -24.48 -10.90 14.94
N ILE A 57 -24.14 -10.32 16.07
CA ILE A 57 -23.40 -10.98 17.15
C ILE A 57 -24.05 -10.66 18.49
N THR A 58 -23.97 -11.61 19.42
CA THR A 58 -24.45 -11.47 20.80
C THR A 58 -23.41 -10.85 21.73
N ILE A 59 -22.14 -10.84 21.30
CA ILE A 59 -21.03 -10.26 22.05
C ILE A 59 -21.13 -8.72 21.98
N PRO A 60 -21.01 -8.00 23.11
CA PRO A 60 -21.05 -6.54 23.15
C PRO A 60 -19.71 -5.92 22.69
N ASP A 61 -19.19 -6.36 21.55
CA ASP A 61 -18.00 -5.80 20.91
C ASP A 61 -18.32 -5.35 19.48
N PRO A 62 -18.29 -4.03 19.18
CA PRO A 62 -18.58 -3.52 17.84
C PRO A 62 -17.55 -3.98 16.78
N MET A 63 -16.33 -4.39 17.17
CA MET A 63 -15.31 -4.86 16.23
C MET A 63 -15.49 -6.32 15.83
N ALA A 64 -15.90 -7.18 16.76
CA ALA A 64 -16.29 -8.57 16.50
C ALA A 64 -17.42 -8.71 15.48
N ARG A 65 -18.16 -7.63 15.19
CA ARG A 65 -19.20 -7.61 14.16
C ARG A 65 -18.63 -7.66 12.74
N SER A 66 -17.36 -7.29 12.55
CA SER A 66 -16.70 -7.23 11.24
C SER A 66 -16.35 -8.63 10.72
N LEU A 67 -17.01 -9.08 9.67
CA LEU A 67 -16.74 -10.38 9.04
C LEU A 67 -15.59 -10.29 8.03
N ILE A 68 -15.51 -9.19 7.28
CA ILE A 68 -14.42 -8.93 6.33
C ILE A 68 -13.85 -7.54 6.58
N GLN A 69 -12.52 -7.44 6.67
CA GLN A 69 -11.79 -6.17 6.76
C GLN A 69 -11.12 -5.85 5.42
N PRO A 70 -11.77 -5.09 4.52
CA PRO A 70 -11.22 -4.80 3.19
C PRO A 70 -9.87 -4.08 3.26
N ALA A 71 -9.72 -3.07 4.12
CA ALA A 71 -8.46 -2.35 4.31
C ALA A 71 -7.29 -3.25 4.76
N GLY A 72 -7.55 -4.23 5.64
CA GLY A 72 -6.54 -5.19 6.08
C GLY A 72 -6.13 -6.16 4.96
N LYS A 73 -7.07 -6.54 4.10
CA LYS A 73 -6.78 -7.35 2.90
C LYS A 73 -5.90 -6.56 1.93
N ASP A 74 -6.26 -5.32 1.62
CA ASP A 74 -5.51 -4.48 0.68
C ASP A 74 -4.08 -4.21 1.18
N TRP A 75 -3.91 -3.98 2.48
CA TRP A 75 -2.58 -3.86 3.08
C TRP A 75 -1.74 -5.13 2.95
N ARG A 76 -2.34 -6.31 3.20
CA ARG A 76 -1.64 -7.60 3.01
C ARG A 76 -1.27 -7.83 1.55
N ASP A 77 -2.19 -7.52 0.62
CA ASP A 77 -1.93 -7.67 -0.81
C ASP A 77 -0.76 -6.76 -1.24
N PHE A 78 -0.75 -5.50 -0.78
CA PHE A 78 0.37 -4.58 -1.00
C PHE A 78 1.69 -5.10 -0.39
N GLN A 79 1.67 -5.55 0.86
CA GLN A 79 2.85 -6.08 1.56
C GLN A 79 3.41 -7.36 0.93
N ARG A 80 2.55 -8.25 0.41
CA ARG A 80 2.99 -9.53 -0.16
C ARG A 80 3.43 -9.41 -1.62
N HIS A 81 2.87 -8.45 -2.36
CA HIS A 81 3.12 -8.35 -3.80
C HIS A 81 3.94 -7.10 -4.16
N THR A 82 3.46 -5.92 -3.79
CA THR A 82 4.04 -4.66 -4.25
C THR A 82 5.32 -4.31 -3.50
N LEU A 83 5.31 -4.44 -2.18
CA LEU A 83 6.42 -4.00 -1.33
C LEU A 83 7.74 -4.77 -1.57
N PRO A 84 7.73 -6.11 -1.74
CA PRO A 84 8.96 -6.85 -2.04
C PRO A 84 9.56 -6.48 -3.40
N VAL A 85 8.71 -6.17 -4.39
CA VAL A 85 9.15 -5.74 -5.73
C VAL A 85 9.81 -4.36 -5.63
N ILE A 86 9.18 -3.40 -4.94
CA ILE A 86 9.77 -2.07 -4.73
C ILE A 86 11.11 -2.19 -3.98
N GLY A 87 11.15 -2.98 -2.90
CA GLY A 87 12.37 -3.22 -2.14
C GLY A 87 13.49 -3.83 -2.98
N GLY A 88 13.17 -4.86 -3.78
CA GLY A 88 14.13 -5.49 -4.68
C GLY A 88 14.67 -4.54 -5.75
N VAL A 89 13.79 -3.75 -6.38
CA VAL A 89 14.20 -2.73 -7.37
C VAL A 89 15.06 -1.65 -6.71
N ALA A 90 14.72 -1.20 -5.51
CA ALA A 90 15.51 -0.19 -4.79
C ALA A 90 16.93 -0.69 -4.48
N ILE A 91 17.08 -1.93 -4.01
CA ILE A 91 18.39 -2.53 -3.71
C ILE A 91 19.23 -2.68 -4.99
N LEU A 92 18.66 -3.27 -6.04
CA LEU A 92 19.37 -3.46 -7.31
C LEU A 92 19.70 -2.13 -7.99
N GLY A 93 18.78 -1.17 -7.96
CA GLY A 93 18.97 0.18 -8.48
C GLY A 93 20.08 0.93 -7.76
N MET A 94 20.13 0.86 -6.42
CA MET A 94 21.20 1.45 -5.63
C MET A 94 22.56 0.81 -5.94
N LEU A 95 22.62 -0.51 -6.05
CA LEU A 95 23.85 -1.23 -6.40
C LEU A 95 24.38 -0.80 -7.78
N ALA A 96 23.49 -0.71 -8.77
CA ALA A 96 23.82 -0.24 -10.11
C ALA A 96 24.33 1.22 -10.06
N LEU A 97 23.64 2.10 -9.33
CA LEU A 97 24.04 3.49 -9.17
C LEU A 97 25.44 3.61 -8.55
N LEU A 98 25.72 2.88 -7.46
CA LEU A 98 27.03 2.88 -6.82
C LEU A 98 28.14 2.35 -7.74
N THR A 99 27.82 1.34 -8.55
CA THR A 99 28.76 0.77 -9.52
C THR A 99 29.08 1.77 -10.62
N ILE A 100 28.07 2.42 -11.20
CA ILE A 100 28.25 3.49 -12.19
C ILE A 100 29.06 4.64 -11.58
N PHE A 101 28.71 5.07 -10.37
CA PHE A 101 29.42 6.11 -9.65
C PHE A 101 30.91 5.76 -9.48
N LEU A 102 31.21 4.53 -9.07
CA LEU A 102 32.59 4.06 -8.90
C LEU A 102 33.34 4.01 -10.24
N MET A 103 32.68 3.62 -11.33
CA MET A 103 33.29 3.61 -12.67
C MET A 103 33.60 5.01 -13.18
N VAL A 104 32.68 5.97 -12.97
CA VAL A 104 32.85 7.37 -13.42
C VAL A 104 33.87 8.11 -12.55
N ARG A 105 33.78 7.98 -11.23
CA ARG A 105 34.64 8.73 -10.30
C ARG A 105 36.00 8.09 -10.07
N GLY A 106 36.08 6.77 -10.25
CA GLY A 106 37.25 5.96 -9.87
C GLY A 106 37.38 5.77 -8.36
N ARG A 107 38.43 5.06 -7.95
CA ARG A 107 38.74 4.81 -6.54
C ARG A 107 39.46 6.02 -5.93
N ILE A 108 38.90 6.60 -4.87
CA ILE A 108 39.56 7.65 -4.08
C ILE A 108 40.73 7.01 -3.33
N ARG A 109 41.95 7.45 -3.63
CA ARG A 109 43.17 7.02 -2.94
C ARG A 109 43.47 7.95 -1.77
N VAL A 110 44.03 7.40 -0.71
CA VAL A 110 44.54 8.19 0.42
C VAL A 110 45.87 8.80 -0.02
N GLU A 111 45.95 10.13 -0.09
CA GLU A 111 47.12 10.86 -0.63
C GLU A 111 48.43 10.48 0.06
N HIS A 112 48.40 10.34 1.38
CA HIS A 112 49.58 10.06 2.21
C HIS A 112 49.72 8.59 2.60
N GLY A 113 48.92 7.70 2.00
CA GLY A 113 48.88 6.27 2.35
C GLY A 113 48.19 5.97 3.69
N LEU A 114 48.09 4.68 4.03
CA LEU A 114 47.51 4.23 5.30
C LEU A 114 48.58 4.33 6.41
N SER A 115 48.18 4.69 7.63
CA SER A 115 49.09 4.90 8.78
C SER A 115 49.83 3.65 9.28
N GLY A 116 49.53 2.46 8.76
CA GLY A 116 50.11 1.17 9.19
C GLY A 116 49.61 0.68 10.56
N ILE A 117 49.00 1.55 11.36
CA ILE A 117 48.48 1.23 12.70
C ILE A 117 47.00 0.83 12.58
N LYS A 118 46.67 -0.38 13.02
CA LYS A 118 45.29 -0.86 13.10
C LYS A 118 44.75 -0.67 14.51
N ILE A 119 43.54 -0.12 14.62
CA ILE A 119 42.80 -0.02 15.87
C ILE A 119 41.71 -1.08 15.87
N LEU A 120 41.62 -1.89 16.93
CA LEU A 120 40.53 -2.84 17.08
C LEU A 120 39.26 -2.08 17.45
N ARG A 121 38.39 -1.84 16.46
CA ARG A 121 37.11 -1.13 16.68
C ARG A 121 36.09 -1.98 17.42
N PHE A 122 36.03 -3.28 17.11
CA PHE A 122 35.07 -4.20 17.71
C PHE A 122 35.76 -5.50 18.13
N ALA A 123 35.69 -5.82 19.41
CA ALA A 123 36.22 -7.07 19.96
C ALA A 123 35.37 -8.28 19.54
N SER A 124 35.93 -9.49 19.61
CA SER A 124 35.21 -10.71 19.19
C SER A 124 33.93 -10.93 20.00
N PHE A 125 33.93 -10.62 21.30
CA PHE A 125 32.76 -10.74 22.17
C PHE A 125 31.63 -9.78 21.76
N GLU A 126 31.96 -8.53 21.42
CA GLU A 126 30.96 -7.54 20.97
C GLU A 126 30.27 -8.00 19.67
N ARG A 127 31.05 -8.53 18.73
CA ARG A 127 30.51 -9.09 17.48
C ARG A 127 29.63 -10.30 17.79
N PHE A 128 30.06 -11.19 18.67
CA PHE A 128 29.27 -12.36 19.07
C PHE A 128 27.92 -11.95 19.64
N THR A 129 27.89 -11.04 20.60
CA THR A 129 26.64 -10.56 21.20
C THR A 129 25.75 -9.86 20.17
N HIS A 130 26.33 -9.02 19.30
CA HIS A 130 25.58 -8.37 18.22
C HIS A 130 24.92 -9.39 17.28
N TRP A 131 25.68 -10.38 16.81
CA TRP A 131 25.17 -11.41 15.90
C TRP A 131 24.20 -12.37 16.59
N LEU A 132 24.40 -12.68 17.87
CA LEU A 132 23.45 -13.45 18.68
C LEU A 132 22.11 -12.72 18.75
N THR A 133 22.13 -11.44 19.14
CA THR A 133 20.91 -10.63 19.22
C THR A 133 20.23 -10.49 17.86
N ALA A 134 20.97 -10.18 16.79
CA ALA A 134 20.42 -10.08 15.44
C ALA A 134 19.77 -11.39 14.99
N SER A 135 20.41 -12.53 15.27
CA SER A 135 19.86 -13.86 14.92
C SER A 135 18.58 -14.16 15.68
N CYS A 136 18.50 -13.83 16.97
CA CYS A 136 17.26 -13.95 17.73
C CYS A 136 16.11 -13.16 17.07
N PHE A 137 16.36 -11.91 16.66
CA PHE A 137 15.33 -11.11 15.98
C PHE A 137 14.91 -11.71 14.64
N ILE A 138 15.85 -12.25 13.85
CA ILE A 138 15.53 -12.88 12.55
C ILE A 138 14.68 -14.14 12.76
N ILE A 139 14.99 -14.97 13.75
CA ILE A 139 14.26 -16.23 14.01
C ILE A 139 12.84 -15.97 14.53
N LEU A 140 12.63 -14.87 15.28
CA LEU A 140 11.32 -14.53 15.83
C LEU A 140 10.41 -13.75 14.87
N ALA A 141 10.93 -13.25 13.75
CA ALA A 141 10.21 -12.43 12.78
C ALA A 141 9.35 -13.25 11.81
#